data_AF-W1XU92-F1
#
_entry.id   AF-W1XU92-F1
#
_cell.length_a   1.000
_cell.length_b   1.000
_cell.length_c   1.000
_cell.angle_alpha   90.00
_cell.angle_beta   90.00
_cell.angle_gamma   90.00
#
_symmetry.space_group_name_H-M   'P 1'
#
loop_
_entity.id
_entity.type
_entity.pdbx_description
1 polymer ?
#
loop_
_entity_poly.entity_id
_entity_poly.type
_entity_poly.pdbx_seq_one_letter_code
_entity_poly.pdbx_strand_id
1 'polypeptide(L)'
;GIIAGTEMELVDVDYVRERDWYLRVYLDKPGGVDLDDCQLVSEKLSAVLDEKDPITENYLLEVSSPGLDRVLKKDKDLVRYNGR
;
A
#
# COMPACT_ATOMS: atom_id res chain seq x y z
N GLY A 1 -13.12 10.55 1.83
CA GLY A 1 -11.84 9.81 1.95
C GLY A 1 -11.21 9.70 0.58
N ILE A 2 -9.89 9.48 0.49
CA ILE A 2 -9.12 9.53 -0.77
C ILE A 2 -9.66 8.57 -1.84
N ILE A 3 -10.04 7.36 -1.43
CA ILE A 3 -10.63 6.29 -2.25
C ILE A 3 -12.15 6.17 -2.08
N ALA A 4 -12.80 7.15 -1.44
CA ALA A 4 -14.26 7.07 -1.23
C ALA A 4 -14.99 7.22 -2.57
N GLY A 5 -15.89 6.27 -2.88
CA GLY A 5 -16.65 6.26 -4.13
C GLY A 5 -15.98 5.48 -5.27
N THR A 6 -14.85 4.82 -5.02
CA THR A 6 -14.25 3.83 -5.94
C THR A 6 -14.42 2.41 -5.40
N GLU A 7 -14.13 1.41 -6.21
CA GLU A 7 -14.07 -0.01 -5.78
C GLU A 7 -12.70 -0.39 -5.18
N MET A 8 -11.83 0.60 -4.93
CA MET A 8 -10.51 0.37 -4.36
C MET A 8 -10.60 0.22 -2.85
N GLU A 9 -9.80 -0.68 -2.31
CA GLU A 9 -9.64 -0.92 -0.88
C GLU A 9 -8.19 -0.70 -0.45
N LEU A 10 -8.01 -0.07 0.70
CA LEU A 10 -6.71 0.03 1.35
C LEU A 10 -6.39 -1.31 2.01
N VAL A 11 -5.29 -1.93 1.61
CA VAL A 11 -4.88 -3.26 2.08
C VAL A 11 -3.80 -3.19 3.14
N ASP A 12 -2.84 -2.28 3.01
CA ASP A 12 -1.86 -1.98 4.07
C ASP A 12 -1.23 -0.60 3.91
N VAL A 13 -0.57 -0.17 4.99
CA VAL A 13 0.36 0.95 4.97
C VAL A 13 1.61 0.57 5.75
N ASP A 14 2.76 0.58 5.09
CA ASP A 14 4.06 0.34 5.70
C ASP A 14 4.89 1.62 5.72
N TYR A 15 5.42 1.96 6.89
CA TYR A 15 6.45 2.98 7.02
C TYR A 15 7.74 2.32 7.50
N VAL A 16 8.68 2.15 6.57
CA VAL A 16 9.89 1.35 6.79
C VAL A 16 11.13 2.11 6.35
N ARG A 17 12.25 1.83 7.03
CA ARG A 17 13.55 2.35 6.66
C ARG A 17 14.38 1.25 6.03
N GLU A 18 14.71 1.43 4.77
CA GLU A 18 15.71 0.62 4.07
C GLU A 18 16.99 1.46 3.95
N ARG A 19 17.30 1.95 2.74
CA ARG A 19 18.32 2.99 2.54
C ARG A 19 17.76 4.38 2.82
N ASP A 20 16.58 4.64 2.26
CA ASP A 20 15.76 5.83 2.49
C ASP A 20 14.50 5.42 3.29
N TRP A 21 13.74 6.40 3.78
CA TRP A 21 12.42 6.12 4.36
C TRP A 21 11.41 5.90 3.24
N TYR A 22 10.56 4.89 3.40
CA TYR A 22 9.48 4.58 2.47
C TYR A 22 8.16 4.62 3.21
N LEU A 23 7.19 5.34 2.66
CA LEU A 23 5.78 5.23 2.99
C LEU A 23 5.10 4.47 1.86
N ARG A 24 4.85 3.18 2.07
CA ARG A 24 4.23 2.31 1.08
C ARG A 24 2.75 2.15 1.39
N VAL A 25 1.91 2.41 0.40
CA VAL A 25 0.46 2.25 0.47
C VAL A 25 0.05 1.18 -0.51
N TYR A 26 -0.60 0.14 -0.01
CA TYR A 26 -1.03 -0.99 -0.80
C TYR A 26 -2.54 -0.95 -1.02
N LEU A 27 -2.95 -1.00 -2.29
CA LEU A 27 -4.35 -0.93 -2.71
C LEU A 27 -4.75 -2.22 -3.45
N ASP A 28 -6.01 -2.59 -3.36
CA ASP A 28 -6.60 -3.64 -4.20
C ASP A 28 -7.93 -3.17 -4.78
N LYS A 29 -8.34 -3.73 -5.92
CA LYS A 29 -9.66 -3.52 -6.52
C LYS A 29 -10.10 -4.76 -7.29
N PRO A 30 -11.40 -5.03 -7.45
CA PRO A 30 -11.88 -6.05 -8.38
C PRO A 30 -11.29 -5.84 -9.78
N GLY A 31 -10.63 -6.87 -10.32
CA GLY A 31 -9.91 -6.79 -11.60
C GLY A 31 -8.45 -6.37 -11.51
N GLY A 32 -7.95 -6.05 -10.30
CA GLY A 32 -6.57 -5.65 -10.04
C GLY A 32 -6.36 -4.15 -10.21
N VAL A 33 -5.40 -3.61 -9.45
CA VAL A 33 -5.02 -2.19 -9.48
C VAL A 33 -4.09 -1.93 -10.67
N ASP A 34 -4.43 -0.93 -11.47
CA ASP A 34 -3.64 -0.49 -12.62
C ASP A 34 -2.77 0.73 -12.28
N LEU A 35 -2.05 1.24 -13.29
CA LEU A 35 -1.12 2.36 -13.11
C LEU A 35 -1.87 3.68 -12.84
N ASP A 36 -3.03 3.86 -13.44
CA ASP A 36 -3.84 5.07 -13.32
C ASP A 36 -4.45 5.18 -11.92
N ASP A 37 -4.88 4.05 -11.34
CA ASP A 37 -5.31 4.00 -9.94
C ASP A 37 -4.18 4.42 -8.98
N CYS A 38 -2.99 3.85 -9.18
CA CYS A 38 -1.82 4.14 -8.35
C CYS A 38 -1.47 5.63 -8.42
N GLN A 39 -1.50 6.21 -9.63
CA GLN A 39 -1.26 7.62 -9.83
C GLN A 39 -2.32 8.47 -9.13
N LEU A 40 -3.61 8.19 -9.35
CA LEU A 40 -4.71 8.95 -8.74
C LEU A 40 -4.61 8.98 -7.22
N VAL A 41 -4.30 7.84 -6.60
CA VAL A 41 -4.19 7.76 -5.14
C VAL A 41 -2.90 8.40 -4.64
N SER A 42 -1.80 8.25 -5.37
CA SER A 42 -0.53 8.92 -5.06
C SER A 42 -0.67 10.44 -5.03
N GLU A 43 -1.28 11.04 -6.07
CA GLU A 43 -1.49 12.50 -6.15
C GLU A 43 -2.35 13.01 -4.98
N LYS A 44 -3.46 12.32 -4.68
CA LYS A 44 -4.34 12.69 -3.57
C LYS A 44 -3.68 12.50 -2.20
N LEU A 45 -2.90 11.44 -2.01
CA LEU A 45 -2.15 11.21 -0.78
C LEU A 45 -1.10 12.28 -0.58
N SER A 46 -0.31 12.60 -1.62
CA SER A 46 0.70 13.65 -1.56
C SER A 46 0.09 14.96 -1.10
N ALA A 47 -1.03 15.38 -1.71
CA ALA A 47 -1.69 16.63 -1.31
C ALA A 47 -2.09 16.66 0.18
N VAL A 48 -2.60 15.54 0.72
CA VAL A 48 -2.99 15.44 2.13
C VAL A 48 -1.77 15.37 3.06
N LEU A 49 -0.71 14.69 2.63
CA LEU A 49 0.53 14.55 3.38
C LEU A 49 1.27 15.90 3.44
N ASP A 50 1.27 16.66 2.34
CA ASP A 50 1.84 18.00 2.28
C ASP A 50 1.08 19.00 3.17
N GLU A 51 -0.26 18.88 3.24
CA GLU A 51 -1.08 19.74 4.10
C GLU A 51 -0.88 19.43 5.59
N LYS A 52 -0.81 18.15 5.94
CA LYS A 52 -0.77 17.70 7.35
C LYS A 52 0.64 17.55 7.91
N ASP A 53 1.63 17.44 7.02
CA ASP A 53 3.04 17.20 7.31
C ASP A 53 3.30 16.24 8.49
N PRO A 54 2.75 15.00 8.46
CA PRO A 54 2.79 14.12 9.62
C PRO A 54 4.15 13.41 9.83
N ILE A 55 5.05 13.45 8.85
CA ILE A 55 6.34 12.75 8.85
C ILE A 55 7.43 13.79 8.63
N THR A 56 8.27 14.02 9.64
CA THR A 56 9.30 15.07 9.62
C THR A 56 10.54 14.66 8.81
N GLU A 57 10.81 13.37 8.70
CA GLU A 57 11.90 12.83 7.89
C GLU A 57 11.56 12.82 6.40
N ASN A 58 12.55 13.03 5.53
CA ASN A 58 12.36 12.81 4.10
C ASN A 58 12.05 11.33 3.81
N TYR A 59 11.02 11.08 3.03
CA TYR A 59 10.60 9.75 2.62
C TYR A 59 10.18 9.71 1.15
N LEU A 60 10.12 8.50 0.60
CA LEU A 60 9.58 8.19 -0.71
C LEU A 60 8.17 7.62 -0.53
N LEU A 61 7.17 8.24 -1.19
CA LEU A 61 5.81 7.72 -1.25
C LEU A 61 5.70 6.71 -2.39
N GLU A 62 5.29 5.48 -2.07
CA GLU A 62 4.99 4.44 -3.06
C GLU A 62 3.55 3.98 -2.92
N VAL A 63 2.82 3.95 -4.03
CA VAL A 63 1.46 3.40 -4.11
C VAL A 63 1.47 2.24 -5.09
N SER A 64 1.02 1.06 -4.65
CA SER A 64 1.09 -0.16 -5.45
C SER A 64 0.02 -1.17 -5.06
N SER A 65 -0.15 -2.22 -5.87
CA SER A 65 -0.90 -3.40 -5.45
C SER A 65 -0.07 -4.22 -4.45
N PRO A 66 -0.71 -5.02 -3.55
CA PRO A 66 0.00 -5.82 -2.53
C PRO A 66 0.93 -6.91 -3.09
N GLY A 67 1.04 -7.07 -4.42
CA GLY A 67 1.89 -8.07 -5.07
C GLY A 67 1.47 -9.53 -4.81
N LEU A 68 2.07 -10.47 -5.54
CA LEU A 68 1.84 -11.91 -5.37
C LEU A 68 2.33 -12.43 -4.01
N ASP A 69 3.40 -11.84 -3.46
CA ASP A 69 3.98 -12.27 -2.18
C ASP A 69 3.01 -12.12 -1.00
N ARG A 70 2.05 -11.19 -1.08
CA ARG A 70 1.04 -11.00 -0.03
C ARG A 70 -0.22 -11.84 -0.25
N VAL A 71 -0.58 -12.16 -1.51
CA VAL A 71 -1.60 -13.19 -1.82
C VAL A 71 -1.15 -14.54 -1.26
N LEU A 72 0.14 -14.88 -1.37
CA LEU A 72 0.70 -16.09 -0.77
C LEU A 72 0.59 -16.11 0.76
N LYS A 73 0.72 -14.97 1.46
CA LYS A 73 0.49 -14.92 2.92
C LYS A 73 -1.00 -15.08 3.29
N LYS A 74 -1.92 -14.52 2.50
CA LYS A 74 -3.38 -14.69 2.72
C LYS A 74 -3.85 -16.14 2.47
N ASP A 75 -3.27 -16.84 1.50
CA ASP A 75 -3.74 -18.18 1.10
C ASP A 75 -2.83 -19.35 1.55
N LYS A 76 -1.57 -19.14 1.95
CA LYS A 76 -0.62 -20.22 2.27
C LYS A 76 -0.02 -20.26 3.68
N ASP A 77 -0.31 -19.32 4.58
CA ASP A 77 0.14 -19.39 5.98
C ASP A 77 -0.77 -20.25 6.90
N LEU A 78 -1.45 -21.27 6.35
CA LEU A 78 -2.19 -22.26 7.15
C LEU A 78 -1.89 -23.74 6.83
N VAL A 79 -0.79 -24.06 6.13
CA VAL A 79 -0.37 -25.46 6.01
C VAL A 79 1.10 -25.66 6.38
N ARG A 80 1.27 -26.20 7.60
CA ARG A 80 2.43 -26.91 8.17
C ARG A 80 3.47 -26.08 8.93
N TYR A 81 3.06 -25.58 10.09
CA TYR A 81 3.85 -25.79 11.31
C TYR A 81 3.16 -26.88 12.15
N ASN A 82 3.39 -28.15 11.79
CA ASN A 82 3.20 -29.29 12.69
C ASN A 82 3.89 -30.51 12.08
N GLY A 83 5.09 -30.82 12.59
CA GLY A 83 5.67 -32.16 12.48
C GLY A 83 7.08 -32.26 11.90
N ARG A 84 8.09 -31.77 12.63
CA ARG A 84 9.13 -32.61 13.23
C ARG A 84 10.00 -31.83 14.21
#